data_AF-A0A530Y1L9-F1
#
_entry.id   AF-A0A530Y1L9-F1
#
_cell.length_a   1.000
_cell.length_b   1.000
_cell.length_c   1.000
_cell.angle_alpha   90.00
_cell.angle_beta   90.00
_cell.angle_gamma   90.00
#
_symmetry.space_group_name_H-M   'P 1'
#
loop_
_entity.id
_entity.type
_entity.pdbx_description
1 polymer ?
#
loop_
_entity_poly.entity_id
_entity_poly.type
_entity_poly.pdbx_seq_one_letter_code
_entity_poly.pdbx_strand_id
1 'polypeptide(L)' 'MMIAVGDKLPQATFKTMTAHGAKAITTAEIFSGKKVVLFAVPGAFTPTCS' A
#
# COMPACT_ATOMS: atom_id res chain seq x y z
N MET A 1 2.12 -12.57 11.44
CA MET A 1 3.59 -12.71 11.35
C MET A 1 4.16 -11.49 10.65
N MET A 2 5.39 -11.10 10.99
CA MET A 2 6.11 -10.01 10.32
C MET A 2 6.56 -10.49 8.93
N ILE A 3 6.48 -9.62 7.92
CA ILE A 3 6.93 -9.94 6.56
C ILE A 3 8.47 -10.02 6.50
N ALA A 4 9.00 -10.98 5.74
CA ALA A 4 10.43 -11.17 5.53
C ALA A 4 10.80 -11.10 4.04
N VAL A 5 12.11 -11.03 3.77
CA VAL A 5 12.64 -11.03 2.39
C VAL A 5 12.32 -12.37 1.73
N GLY A 6 11.76 -12.32 0.52
CA GLY A 6 11.33 -13.50 -0.23
C GLY A 6 9.86 -13.86 -0.05
N ASP A 7 9.18 -13.30 0.95
CA ASP A 7 7.74 -13.49 1.12
C ASP A 7 6.96 -12.79 0.01
N LYS A 8 5.87 -13.43 -0.40
CA LYS A 8 4.87 -12.77 -1.25
C LYS A 8 4.00 -11.85 -0.40
N LEU A 9 3.74 -10.65 -0.92
CA LEU A 9 2.78 -9.74 -0.30
C LEU A 9 1.40 -10.42 -0.20
N PRO A 10 0.71 -10.29 0.95
CA PRO A 10 -0.62 -10.85 1.14
C PRO A 10 -1.62 -10.18 0.19
N GLN A 11 -2.68 -10.91 -0.17
CA GLN A 11 -3.76 -10.30 -0.94
C GLN A 11 -4.59 -9.38 -0.03
N ALA A 12 -4.63 -8.10 -0.39
CA ALA A 12 -5.36 -7.08 0.34
C ALA A 12 -5.97 -6.05 -0.62
N THR A 13 -7.00 -5.37 -0.13
CA THR A 13 -7.66 -4.27 -0.83
C THR A 13 -7.47 -3.00 -0.03
N PHE A 14 -6.81 -2.01 -0.62
CA PHE A 14 -6.67 -0.67 -0.07
C PHE A 14 -7.78 0.23 -0.60
N LYS A 15 -8.08 1.31 0.13
CA LYS A 15 -8.93 2.39 -0.34
C LYS A 15 -8.11 3.65 -0.46
N THR A 16 -8.23 4.32 -1.60
CA THR A 16 -7.51 5.57 -1.91
C THR A 16 -8.52 6.61 -2.35
N MET A 17 -8.38 7.84 -1.85
CA MET A 17 -9.18 8.96 -2.35
C MET A 17 -8.68 9.38 -3.72
N THR A 18 -9.60 9.50 -4.67
CA THR A 18 -9.36 10.03 -6.01
C THR A 18 -10.22 11.28 -6.21
N ALA A 19 -10.02 12.01 -7.31
CA ALA A 19 -10.86 13.16 -7.66
C ALA A 19 -12.36 12.81 -7.80
N HIS A 20 -12.69 11.54 -8.03
CA HIS A 20 -14.07 11.05 -8.15
C HIS A 20 -14.57 10.33 -6.89
N GLY A 21 -13.82 10.42 -5.79
CA GLY A 21 -14.15 9.80 -4.51
C GLY A 21 -13.30 8.57 -4.18
N ALA A 22 -13.79 7.79 -3.22
CA ALA A 22 -13.08 6.63 -2.68
C ALA A 22 -13.03 5.49 -3.70
N LYS A 23 -11.82 5.05 -4.06
CA LYS A 23 -11.60 3.91 -4.95
C LYS A 23 -10.92 2.77 -4.20
N ALA A 24 -11.44 1.56 -4.39
CA ALA A 24 -10.77 0.33 -3.95
C ALA A 24 -9.68 -0.06 -4.96
N ILE A 25 -8.52 -0.47 -4.46
CA ILE A 25 -7.38 -0.93 -5.25
C ILE A 25 -6.77 -2.17 -4.59
N THR A 26 -6.47 -3.20 -5.38
CA THR A 26 -5.93 -4.46 -4.86
C THR A 26 -4.40 -4.49 -4.90
N THR A 27 -3.80 -5.29 -4.03
CA THR A 27 -2.37 -5.63 -4.07
C THR A 27 -1.94 -6.18 -5.44
N ALA A 28 -2.80 -6.97 -6.09
CA ALA A 28 -2.52 -7.49 -7.43
C ALA A 28 -2.39 -6.36 -8.47
N GLU A 29 -3.29 -5.38 -8.46
CA GLU A 29 -3.24 -4.23 -9.39
C GLU A 29 -1.98 -3.36 -9.20
N ILE A 30 -1.53 -3.21 -7.95
CA ILE A 30 -0.39 -2.37 -7.59
C ILE A 30 0.94 -3.08 -7.88
N PHE A 31 1.08 -4.34 -7.47
CA PHE A 31 2.39 -5.03 -7.41
C PHE A 31 2.63 -6.03 -8.55
N SER A 32 1.60 -6.54 -9.23
CA SER A 32 1.79 -7.57 -10.26
C SER A 32 2.55 -7.04 -11.47
N GLY A 33 3.62 -7.75 -11.86
CA GLY A 33 4.44 -7.42 -13.03
C GLY A 33 5.21 -6.10 -12.93
N LYS A 34 5.28 -5.49 -11.73
CA LYS A 34 5.89 -4.18 -11.50
C LYS A 34 6.94 -4.26 -10.41
N LYS A 35 7.99 -3.46 -10.55
CA LYS A 35 8.95 -3.22 -9.47
C LYS A 35 8.48 -1.99 -8.68
N VAL A 36 8.06 -2.19 -7.45
CA VAL A 36 7.40 -1.16 -6.61
C VAL A 36 8.11 -1.07 -5.26
N VAL A 37 8.26 0.16 -4.75
CA VAL A 37 8.69 0.42 -3.38
C VAL A 37 7.47 0.83 -2.57
N LEU A 38 7.16 0.07 -1.52
CA LEU A 38 6.10 0.38 -0.56
C LEU A 38 6.74 0.76 0.78
N PHE A 39 6.35 1.90 1.34
CA PHE A 39 6.70 2.31 2.69
C PHE A 39 5.42 2.67 3.46
N ALA A 40 5.44 2.45 4.77
CA ALA A 40 4.31 2.75 5.65
C ALA A 40 4.73 3.78 6.70
N VAL A 41 3.78 4.62 7.10
CA VAL A 41 3.96 5.62 8.16
C VAL A 41 3.05 5.30 9.34
N PRO A 42 3.40 5.72 10.56
CA PRO A 42 2.53 5.56 11.74
C PRO A 42 1.17 6.25 11.60
N GLY A 43 1.10 7.41 10.94
CA GLY A 43 -0.13 8.15 10.75
C GLY A 43 0.04 9.39 9.89
N ALA A 44 -1.05 9.77 9.21
CA ALA A 44 -1.11 11.01 8.45
C ALA A 44 -0.93 12.23 9.37
N PHE A 45 -0.24 13.26 8.88
CA PHE A 45 0.00 14.54 9.57
C PHE A 45 0.83 14.45 10.87
N THR A 46 1.52 13.34 11.10
CA THR A 46 2.46 13.25 12.24
C THR A 46 3.79 13.93 11.90
N PRO A 47 4.51 14.55 12.88
CA PRO A 47 5.63 15.46 12.60
C PRO A 47 6.78 14.89 11.77
N THR A 48 7.12 13.61 11.94
CA THR A 48 8.20 12.96 11.19
C THR A 48 7.76 12.49 9.80
N CYS A 49 6.44 12.39 9.57
CA CYS A 49 5.88 11.79 8.36
C CYS A 49 5.36 12.79 7.33
N SER A 50 5.45 14.10 7.63
CA SER A 50 4.93 15.19 6.81
C SER A 50 6.06 15.98 6.15
#